data_AF-A0A175Y736-F1
#
_entry.id   AF-A0A175Y736-F1
#
_cell.length_a   1.000
_cell.length_b   1.000
_cell.length_c   1.000
_cell.angle_alpha   90.00
_cell.angle_beta   90.00
_cell.angle_gamma   90.00
#
_symmetry.space_group_name_H-M   'P 1'
#
loop_
_entity.id
_entity.type
_entity.pdbx_description
1 polymer ?
#
loop_
_entity_poly.entity_id
_entity_poly.type
_entity_poly.pdbx_seq_one_letter_code
_entity_poly.pdbx_strand_id
1 'polypeptide(L)'
;MSDETPIDGADQTAGQPDAAPVTEGVSTRRRVLMLGAVTAGAVVSIRPALAQSAASVMTCEIPVPDLGRAGQYIDQYGNVVPAGTKGAFAPPGRPFKGDEVKRALAGGQLPGTTYDSSRAYMAYIRRLQRGQGGFTCFASLQMPR
;
A
#
# COMPACT_ATOMS: atom_id res chain seq x y z
N MET A 1 27.28 16.23 -43.78
CA MET A 1 28.61 16.40 -43.19
C MET A 1 28.46 17.41 -42.07
N SER A 2 28.65 17.18 -40.77
CA SER A 2 28.84 16.04 -39.86
C SER A 2 28.89 16.68 -38.45
N ASP A 3 28.95 15.87 -37.40
CA ASP A 3 29.19 16.21 -35.98
C ASP A 3 27.97 16.71 -35.19
N GLU A 4 27.20 15.87 -34.48
CA GLU A 4 27.54 14.95 -33.36
C GLU A 4 27.76 15.72 -32.04
N THR A 5 26.69 15.80 -31.23
CA THR A 5 26.70 16.34 -29.87
C THR A 5 27.16 15.25 -28.89
N PRO A 6 28.21 15.47 -28.08
CA PRO A 6 28.71 14.48 -27.12
C PRO A 6 27.81 14.32 -25.89
N ILE A 7 27.67 13.08 -25.47
CA ILE A 7 27.16 12.62 -24.17
C ILE A 7 28.36 12.36 -23.26
N ASP A 8 28.69 13.27 -22.34
CA ASP A 8 29.76 13.03 -21.36
C ASP A 8 29.17 12.62 -20.00
N GLY A 9 29.19 11.30 -19.79
CA GLY A 9 29.15 10.69 -18.47
C GLY A 9 30.58 10.39 -17.98
N ALA A 10 30.71 10.40 -16.65
CA ALA A 10 31.84 9.92 -15.85
C ALA A 10 33.13 10.75 -15.88
N ASP A 11 33.52 11.31 -14.73
CA ASP A 11 34.58 10.74 -13.90
C ASP A 11 34.85 11.65 -12.69
N GLN A 12 34.69 11.13 -11.48
CA GLN A 12 35.41 11.65 -10.31
C GLN A 12 35.97 10.46 -9.55
N THR A 13 37.05 9.90 -10.10
CA THR A 13 37.90 8.94 -9.40
C THR A 13 39.06 9.70 -8.77
N ALA A 14 38.95 10.01 -7.48
CA ALA A 14 40.07 10.47 -6.66
C ALA A 14 40.23 9.56 -5.44
N GLY A 15 41.39 8.90 -5.34
CA GLY A 15 41.88 8.31 -4.10
C GLY A 15 42.39 6.88 -4.24
N GLN A 16 43.65 6.73 -4.63
CA GLN A 16 44.44 5.52 -4.38
C GLN A 16 45.74 5.91 -3.68
N PRO A 17 46.11 5.22 -2.59
CA PRO A 17 47.50 4.94 -2.30
C PRO A 17 47.80 3.44 -2.27
N ASP A 18 49.08 3.19 -2.49
CA ASP A 18 49.83 1.98 -2.81
C ASP A 18 49.74 0.80 -1.84
N ALA A 19 49.89 -0.43 -2.36
CA ALA A 19 51.11 -1.26 -2.18
C ALA A 19 50.88 -2.78 -2.26
N ALA A 20 51.86 -3.44 -2.91
CA ALA A 20 52.41 -4.79 -2.66
C ALA A 20 51.87 -5.97 -3.52
N PRO A 21 52.64 -7.08 -3.63
CA PRO A 21 53.47 -7.35 -4.81
C PRO A 21 53.14 -8.68 -5.51
N VAL A 22 53.71 -8.85 -6.70
CA VAL A 22 53.74 -10.10 -7.47
C VAL A 22 54.73 -11.10 -6.86
N THR A 23 54.31 -12.37 -6.74
CA THR A 23 55.22 -13.53 -6.71
C THR A 23 54.54 -14.72 -7.41
N GLU A 24 55.11 -15.15 -8.53
CA GLU A 24 54.84 -16.42 -9.20
C GLU A 24 55.37 -17.61 -8.39
N GLY A 25 54.64 -18.72 -8.37
CA GLY A 25 55.12 -19.97 -7.77
C GLY A 25 54.11 -21.13 -7.79
N VAL A 26 54.15 -21.91 -8.86
CA VAL A 26 53.74 -23.33 -8.99
C VAL A 26 52.24 -23.65 -9.17
N SER A 27 51.93 -24.07 -10.40
CA SER A 27 50.73 -24.79 -10.81
C SER A 27 50.56 -26.11 -10.05
N THR A 28 49.40 -26.31 -9.41
CA THR A 28 48.54 -27.52 -9.49
C THR A 28 47.46 -27.46 -8.40
N ARG A 29 46.18 -27.50 -8.83
CA ARG A 29 44.89 -27.41 -8.08
C ARG A 29 44.03 -26.13 -8.26
N ARG A 30 44.18 -25.43 -9.41
CA ARG A 30 43.00 -24.83 -10.08
C ARG A 30 41.95 -25.95 -10.18
N ARG A 31 40.70 -25.85 -9.75
CA ARG A 31 39.73 -24.84 -10.22
C ARG A 31 38.34 -25.03 -9.57
N VAL A 32 38.23 -25.27 -8.25
CA VAL A 32 36.91 -25.63 -7.66
C VAL A 32 36.56 -24.91 -6.35
N LEU A 33 37.13 -23.74 -6.06
CA LEU A 33 36.79 -22.98 -4.84
C LEU A 33 36.65 -21.47 -5.04
N MET A 34 36.24 -21.03 -6.23
CA MET A 34 35.89 -19.63 -6.51
C MET A 34 34.70 -19.53 -7.47
N LEU A 35 33.55 -20.08 -7.08
CA LEU A 35 32.27 -19.73 -7.70
C LEU A 35 31.30 -19.26 -6.61
N GLY A 36 31.66 -18.17 -5.98
CA GLY A 36 30.83 -17.43 -5.03
C GLY A 36 30.97 -15.95 -5.31
N ALA A 37 30.60 -15.52 -6.52
CA ALA A 37 30.40 -14.11 -6.83
C ALA A 37 29.17 -13.64 -6.03
N VAL A 38 29.41 -13.23 -4.79
CA VAL A 38 28.44 -12.52 -3.98
C VAL A 38 28.28 -11.17 -4.66
N THR A 39 27.23 -10.98 -5.45
CA THR A 39 26.84 -9.64 -5.89
C THR A 39 26.50 -8.86 -4.63
N ALA A 40 27.41 -7.99 -4.20
CA ALA A 40 27.16 -7.01 -3.15
C ALA A 40 26.17 -5.96 -3.69
N GLY A 41 24.91 -6.36 -3.86
CA GLY A 41 23.83 -5.42 -3.99
C GLY A 41 23.70 -4.74 -2.65
N ALA A 42 24.00 -3.44 -2.57
CA ALA A 42 23.54 -2.64 -1.46
C ALA A 42 22.00 -2.70 -1.50
N VAL A 43 21.42 -3.54 -0.64
CA VAL A 43 20.00 -3.45 -0.34
C VAL A 43 19.85 -2.11 0.38
N VAL A 44 19.54 -1.07 -0.38
CA VAL A 44 19.11 0.19 0.20
C VAL A 44 17.79 -0.12 0.88
N SER A 45 17.88 -0.36 2.19
CA SER A 45 16.71 -0.37 3.05
C SER A 45 16.23 1.07 3.13
N ILE A 46 15.47 1.47 2.12
CA ILE A 46 14.55 2.60 2.27
C ILE A 46 13.54 2.07 3.28
N ARG A 47 13.81 2.28 4.58
CA ARG A 47 12.76 2.31 5.56
C ARG A 47 11.87 3.45 5.07
N PRO A 48 10.68 3.16 4.50
CA PRO A 48 9.75 4.25 4.31
C PRO A 48 9.57 4.81 5.71
N ALA A 49 9.78 6.10 5.90
CA ALA A 49 9.42 6.74 7.14
C ALA A 49 7.91 6.54 7.30
N LEU A 50 7.53 5.46 8.00
CA LEU A 50 6.15 5.10 8.37
C LEU A 50 5.46 6.23 9.17
N ALA A 51 6.21 7.28 9.52
CA ALA A 51 5.75 8.49 10.16
C ALA A 51 4.80 9.34 9.29
N GLN A 52 4.84 9.23 7.95
CA GLN A 52 3.94 10.00 7.08
C GLN A 52 2.64 9.25 6.71
N SER A 53 2.58 7.94 6.89
CA SER A 53 1.37 7.18 6.56
C SER A 53 0.31 7.22 7.66
N ALA A 54 0.68 7.46 8.91
CA ALA A 54 -0.24 7.40 10.05
C ALA A 54 -1.25 8.57 10.09
N ALA A 55 -0.88 9.74 9.57
CA ALA A 55 -1.76 10.90 9.46
C ALA A 55 -2.80 10.74 8.34
N SER A 56 -2.44 10.07 7.24
CA SER A 56 -3.34 9.87 6.08
C SER A 56 -4.51 8.93 6.36
N VAL A 57 -4.45 8.10 7.41
CA VAL A 57 -5.51 7.13 7.74
C VAL A 57 -6.72 7.80 8.42
N MET A 58 -6.49 8.88 9.16
CA MET A 58 -7.56 9.61 9.85
C MET A 58 -8.42 10.40 8.85
N THR A 59 -7.81 10.91 7.77
CA THR A 59 -8.50 11.70 6.73
C THR A 59 -9.04 10.86 5.56
N CYS A 60 -8.70 9.58 5.53
CA CYS A 60 -9.08 8.68 4.45
C CYS A 60 -10.60 8.46 4.36
N GLU A 61 -11.10 8.22 3.15
CA GLU A 61 -12.51 8.02 2.84
C GLU A 61 -12.82 6.58 2.45
N ILE A 62 -13.93 6.05 2.94
CA ILE A 62 -14.47 4.73 2.66
C ILE A 62 -15.82 4.92 1.95
N PRO A 63 -15.89 4.73 0.62
CA PRO A 63 -17.12 4.79 -0.12
C PRO A 63 -18.00 3.57 0.21
N VAL A 64 -19.31 3.80 0.29
CA VAL A 64 -20.30 2.74 0.47
C VAL A 64 -21.44 3.02 -0.51
N PRO A 65 -21.70 2.14 -1.49
CA PRO A 65 -20.84 1.08 -2.01
C PRO A 65 -19.52 1.60 -2.58
N ASP A 66 -18.58 0.70 -2.82
CA ASP A 66 -17.38 0.94 -3.63
C ASP A 66 -17.70 1.60 -4.97
N LEU A 67 -16.73 2.35 -5.52
CA LEU A 67 -16.87 3.11 -6.77
C LEU A 67 -17.29 2.23 -7.96
N GLY A 68 -16.83 0.97 -8.03
CA GLY A 68 -17.24 0.03 -9.08
C GLY A 68 -18.69 -0.43 -8.97
N ARG A 69 -19.39 -0.09 -7.88
CA ARG A 69 -20.78 -0.45 -7.59
C ARG A 69 -21.60 0.77 -7.16
N ALA A 70 -21.16 1.97 -7.55
CA ALA A 70 -21.90 3.20 -7.30
C ALA A 70 -23.33 3.11 -7.86
N GLY A 71 -24.31 3.65 -7.13
CA GLY A 71 -25.73 3.58 -7.49
C GLY A 71 -26.49 2.34 -6.99
N GLN A 72 -25.76 1.34 -6.48
CA GLN A 72 -26.37 0.16 -5.86
C GLN A 72 -26.67 0.40 -4.38
N TYR A 73 -27.54 -0.45 -3.82
CA TYR A 73 -28.02 -0.35 -2.45
C TYR A 73 -27.34 -1.41 -1.57
N ILE A 74 -27.41 -1.24 -0.26
CA ILE A 74 -26.83 -2.17 0.71
C ILE A 74 -27.94 -2.87 1.50
N ASP A 75 -27.97 -4.20 1.50
CA ASP A 75 -28.91 -4.96 2.33
C ASP A 75 -28.49 -4.96 3.83
N GLN A 76 -29.36 -5.48 4.70
CA GLN A 76 -29.08 -5.57 6.14
C GLN A 76 -27.84 -6.41 6.52
N TYR A 77 -27.38 -7.28 5.63
CA TYR A 77 -26.19 -8.11 5.79
C TYR A 77 -24.94 -7.46 5.19
N GLY A 78 -25.08 -6.27 4.61
CA GLY A 78 -24.01 -5.55 3.94
C GLY A 78 -23.84 -5.91 2.48
N ASN A 79 -24.68 -6.75 1.85
CA ASN A 79 -24.58 -7.09 0.43
C ASN A 79 -24.96 -5.94 -0.49
N VAL A 80 -24.29 -5.86 -1.64
CA VAL A 80 -24.65 -4.90 -2.67
C VAL A 80 -25.79 -5.51 -3.46
N VAL A 81 -26.93 -4.81 -3.51
CA VAL A 81 -28.15 -5.25 -4.16
C VAL A 81 -28.68 -4.16 -5.10
N PRO A 82 -29.51 -4.50 -6.10
CA PRO A 82 -30.16 -3.51 -6.94
C PRO A 82 -31.03 -2.54 -6.15
N ALA A 83 -31.18 -1.33 -6.67
CA ALA A 83 -32.12 -0.35 -6.13
C ALA A 83 -33.55 -0.91 -6.10
N GLY A 84 -34.30 -0.60 -5.03
CA GLY A 84 -35.68 -1.07 -4.85
C GLY A 84 -35.80 -2.45 -4.18
N THR A 85 -34.68 -3.09 -3.81
CA THR A 85 -34.73 -4.32 -3.01
C THR A 85 -35.32 -4.05 -1.63
N LYS A 86 -36.29 -4.86 -1.21
CA LYS A 86 -36.97 -4.70 0.09
C LYS A 86 -35.97 -4.82 1.24
N GLY A 87 -35.98 -3.83 2.13
CA GLY A 87 -35.07 -3.79 3.29
C GLY A 87 -33.62 -3.40 2.94
N ALA A 88 -33.37 -2.92 1.72
CA ALA A 88 -32.09 -2.36 1.34
C ALA A 88 -32.04 -0.86 1.65
N PHE A 89 -30.85 -0.40 2.02
CA PHE A 89 -30.57 0.99 2.36
C PHE A 89 -29.88 1.69 1.19
N ALA A 90 -30.32 2.93 0.92
CA ALA A 90 -29.74 3.76 -0.13
C ALA A 90 -28.29 4.15 0.21
N PRO A 91 -27.39 4.27 -0.77
CA PRO A 91 -26.02 4.71 -0.51
C PRO A 91 -26.00 6.05 0.26
N PRO A 92 -25.10 6.24 1.25
CA PRO A 92 -24.87 7.53 1.85
C PRO A 92 -24.47 8.57 0.79
N GLY A 93 -24.93 9.81 0.95
CA GLY A 93 -24.61 10.91 0.02
C GLY A 93 -23.14 11.37 0.04
N ARG A 94 -22.31 10.79 0.91
CA ARG A 94 -20.87 11.01 0.98
C ARG A 94 -20.14 9.73 1.43
N PRO A 95 -18.88 9.54 1.05
CA PRO A 95 -18.07 8.50 1.66
C PRO A 95 -17.83 8.80 3.14
N PHE A 96 -17.67 7.74 3.94
CA PHE A 96 -17.39 7.86 5.38
C PHE A 96 -15.92 8.11 5.62
N LYS A 97 -15.59 8.92 6.62
CA LYS A 97 -14.19 9.14 7.02
C LYS A 97 -13.66 7.98 7.86
N GLY A 98 -12.36 7.73 7.80
CA GLY A 98 -11.68 6.72 8.58
C GLY A 98 -11.96 6.85 10.08
N ASP A 99 -11.97 8.08 10.61
CA ASP A 99 -12.28 8.36 12.02
C ASP A 99 -13.74 8.04 12.41
N GLU A 100 -14.68 8.26 11.48
CA GLU A 100 -16.10 7.93 11.68
C GLU A 100 -16.27 6.42 11.73
N VAL A 101 -15.64 5.71 10.79
CA VAL A 101 -15.65 4.25 10.75
C VAL A 101 -14.94 3.66 11.98
N LYS A 102 -13.81 4.22 12.40
CA LYS A 102 -13.08 3.76 13.60
C LYS A 102 -13.93 3.87 14.86
N ARG A 103 -14.60 5.01 15.08
CA ARG A 103 -15.52 5.19 16.22
C ARG A 103 -16.67 4.21 16.17
N ALA A 104 -17.22 3.97 14.99
CA ALA A 104 -18.33 3.05 14.85
C ALA A 104 -17.91 1.56 14.89
N LEU A 105 -16.66 1.23 14.57
CA LEU A 105 -16.07 -0.09 14.89
C LEU A 105 -15.93 -0.31 16.40
N ALA A 106 -15.68 0.76 17.17
CA ALA A 106 -15.66 0.73 18.63
C ALA A 106 -17.07 0.71 19.28
N GLY A 107 -18.14 0.61 18.48
CA GLY A 107 -19.53 0.54 18.96
C GLY A 107 -20.34 1.83 18.79
N GLY A 108 -19.77 2.87 18.18
CA GLY A 108 -20.49 4.08 17.79
C GLY A 108 -21.38 3.90 16.54
N GLN A 109 -22.05 4.97 16.14
CA GLN A 109 -22.89 5.02 14.94
C GLN A 109 -22.22 5.85 13.82
N LEU A 110 -22.47 5.48 12.56
CA LEU A 110 -22.04 6.27 11.40
C LEU A 110 -22.87 7.58 11.30
N PRO A 111 -22.24 8.72 11.01
CA PRO A 111 -22.94 10.00 10.98
C PRO A 111 -23.90 10.11 9.80
N GLY A 112 -25.07 10.71 10.03
CA GLY A 112 -26.09 10.88 9.00
C GLY A 112 -26.80 9.57 8.61
N THR A 113 -26.75 8.55 9.47
CA THR A 113 -27.38 7.24 9.24
C THR A 113 -28.33 6.88 10.39
N THR A 114 -29.33 6.06 10.10
CA THR A 114 -30.19 5.43 11.13
C THR A 114 -29.50 4.23 11.74
N TYR A 115 -30.05 3.66 12.81
CA TYR A 115 -29.44 2.50 13.50
C TYR A 115 -29.25 1.31 12.54
N ASP A 116 -30.29 0.95 11.80
CA ASP A 116 -30.26 -0.20 10.89
C ASP A 116 -29.35 0.03 9.68
N SER A 117 -29.38 1.24 9.10
CA SER A 117 -28.50 1.58 7.98
C SER A 117 -27.03 1.64 8.41
N SER A 118 -26.72 2.18 9.60
CA SER A 118 -25.38 2.14 10.17
C SER A 118 -24.87 0.71 10.31
N ARG A 119 -25.72 -0.23 10.77
CA ARG A 119 -25.36 -1.64 10.91
C ARG A 119 -25.12 -2.30 9.55
N ALA A 120 -25.98 -2.03 8.57
CA ALA A 120 -25.86 -2.53 7.20
C ALA A 120 -24.57 -2.03 6.53
N TYR A 121 -24.26 -0.73 6.62
CA TYR A 121 -23.02 -0.19 6.09
C TYR A 121 -21.80 -0.72 6.83
N MET A 122 -21.87 -0.93 8.14
CA MET A 122 -20.78 -1.58 8.87
C MET A 122 -20.57 -3.03 8.47
N ALA A 123 -21.64 -3.78 8.22
CA ALA A 123 -21.55 -5.12 7.68
C ALA A 123 -20.90 -5.10 6.29
N TYR A 124 -21.22 -4.12 5.44
CA TYR A 124 -20.53 -3.87 4.18
C TYR A 124 -19.05 -3.53 4.40
N ILE A 125 -18.72 -2.65 5.35
CA ILE A 125 -17.34 -2.18 5.57
C ILE A 125 -16.43 -3.33 6.01
N ARG A 126 -16.90 -4.16 6.93
CA ARG A 126 -16.15 -5.31 7.49
C ARG A 126 -15.77 -6.36 6.46
N ARG A 127 -16.49 -6.42 5.34
CA ARG A 127 -16.29 -7.39 4.26
C ARG A 127 -15.60 -6.81 3.03
N LEU A 128 -15.14 -5.55 3.06
CA LEU A 128 -14.37 -5.02 1.94
C LEU A 128 -13.21 -5.98 1.66
N GLN A 129 -13.01 -6.29 0.38
CA GLN A 129 -11.91 -7.14 -0.08
C GLN A 129 -10.79 -6.30 -0.65
N ARG A 130 -9.61 -6.90 -0.79
CA ARG A 130 -8.46 -6.27 -1.46
C ARG A 130 -8.85 -5.84 -2.87
N GLY A 131 -8.54 -4.59 -3.21
CA GLY A 131 -8.90 -3.98 -4.50
C GLY A 131 -10.24 -3.24 -4.52
N GLN A 132 -11.06 -3.32 -3.47
CA GLN A 132 -12.24 -2.45 -3.33
C GLN A 132 -11.85 -1.11 -2.70
N GLY A 133 -12.44 -0.02 -3.19
CA GLY A 133 -12.26 1.33 -2.67
C GLY A 133 -12.59 1.40 -1.18
N GLY A 134 -11.70 2.01 -0.41
CA GLY A 134 -11.80 2.08 1.05
C GLY A 134 -11.23 0.87 1.81
N PHE A 135 -10.84 -0.23 1.15
CA PHE A 135 -10.27 -1.39 1.85
C PHE A 135 -8.94 -1.05 2.50
N THR A 136 -8.06 -0.35 1.78
CA THR A 136 -6.76 0.11 2.28
C THR A 136 -6.92 0.97 3.53
N CYS A 137 -7.94 1.83 3.53
CA CYS A 137 -8.37 2.61 4.68
C CYS A 137 -8.73 1.71 5.87
N PHE A 138 -9.71 0.82 5.66
CA PHE A 138 -10.23 -0.05 6.70
C PHE A 138 -9.17 -1.00 7.28
N ALA A 139 -8.28 -1.52 6.43
CA ALA A 139 -7.16 -2.35 6.85
C ALA A 139 -6.21 -1.58 7.77
N SER A 140 -5.94 -0.31 7.47
CA SER A 140 -5.08 0.53 8.30
C SER A 140 -5.69 0.92 9.64
N LEU A 141 -7.03 0.93 9.76
CA LEU A 141 -7.73 1.13 11.03
C LEU A 141 -7.62 -0.07 11.98
N GLN A 142 -7.42 -1.27 11.42
CA GLN A 142 -7.33 -2.52 12.19
C GLN A 142 -5.92 -2.83 12.69
N MET A 143 -4.91 -2.10 12.23
CA MET A 143 -3.56 -2.23 12.79
C MET A 143 -3.57 -1.64 14.21
N PRO A 144 -3.39 -2.47 15.25
CA PRO A 144 -3.22 -1.95 16.61
C PRO A 144 -1.96 -1.09 16.64
N ARG A 145 -2.08 0.10 17.23
CA ARG A 145 -0.94 0.96 17.53
C ARG A 145 -0.45 0.62 18.92
#